data_AF-E9SFZ6-F1
#
_entry.id   AF-E9SFZ6-F1
#
_cell.length_a   1.000
_cell.length_b   1.000
_cell.length_c   1.000
_cell.angle_alpha   90.00
_cell.angle_beta   90.00
_cell.angle_gamma   90.00
#
_symmetry.space_group_name_H-M   'P 1'
#
loop_
_entity.id
_entity.type
_entity.pdbx_description
1 polymer ?
#
loop_
_entity_poly.entity_id
_entity_poly.type
_entity_poly.pdbx_seq_one_letter_code
_entity_poly.pdbx_strand_id
1 'polypeptide(L)' 'MDFPHEWNFSKAGLIALCPDGESAVDSALNELKEWGYLEIEVKMPNENPTGRIQTVYKFYEYSAKYTSIPLSYTTL' A
#
# COMPACT_ATOMS: atom_id res chain seq x y z
N MET A 1 -8.78 -6.93 -12.22
CA MET A 1 -9.52 -5.65 -12.28
C MET A 1 -8.51 -4.61 -11.82
N ASP A 2 -7.84 -3.94 -12.75
CA ASP A 2 -6.75 -3.02 -12.41
C ASP A 2 -7.29 -1.80 -11.64
N PHE A 3 -6.71 -1.55 -10.47
CA PHE A 3 -6.93 -0.30 -9.75
C PHE A 3 -6.43 0.87 -10.62
N PRO A 4 -7.13 2.03 -10.66
CA PRO A 4 -6.66 3.19 -11.42
C PRO A 4 -5.23 3.56 -11.03
N HIS A 5 -4.38 3.80 -12.04
CA HIS A 5 -2.95 4.08 -11.89
C HIS A 5 -2.62 5.24 -10.91
N GLU A 6 -3.59 6.11 -10.64
CA GLU A 6 -3.43 7.30 -9.80
C GLU A 6 -4.37 7.29 -8.60
N TRP A 7 -4.42 6.17 -7.87
CA TRP A 7 -5.18 6.14 -6.62
C TRP A 7 -4.51 7.01 -5.54
N ASN A 8 -4.89 8.29 -5.47
CA ASN A 8 -4.42 9.25 -4.47
C ASN A 8 -5.25 9.18 -3.18
N PHE A 9 -4.94 8.22 -2.31
CA PHE A 9 -5.46 8.25 -0.94
C PHE A 9 -4.50 8.95 0.02
N SER A 10 -5.06 9.63 1.02
CA SER A 10 -4.35 10.01 2.24
C SER A 10 -4.90 9.19 3.40
N LYS A 11 -4.06 8.87 4.40
CA LYS A 11 -4.52 8.22 5.64
C LYS A 11 -5.71 8.99 6.26
N ALA A 12 -5.65 10.32 6.27
CA ALA A 12 -6.75 11.17 6.74
C ALA A 12 -8.06 10.98 5.95
N GLY A 13 -7.98 10.80 4.63
CA GLY A 13 -9.16 10.51 3.80
C GLY A 13 -9.77 9.14 4.09
N LEU A 14 -8.93 8.12 4.31
CA LEU A 14 -9.40 6.78 4.72
C LEU A 14 -10.07 6.82 6.10
N ILE A 15 -9.50 7.57 7.05
CA ILE A 15 -10.09 7.78 8.38
C ILE A 15 -11.43 8.50 8.28
N ALA A 16 -11.55 9.52 7.44
CA ALA A 16 -12.80 10.25 7.24
C ALA A 16 -13.92 9.40 6.61
N LEU A 17 -13.55 8.38 5.83
CA LEU A 17 -14.49 7.43 5.22
C LEU A 17 -14.82 6.23 6.12
N CYS A 18 -14.01 5.97 7.15
CA CYS A 18 -14.19 4.85 8.05
C CYS A 18 -14.98 5.27 9.30
N PRO A 19 -16.18 4.71 9.55
CA PRO A 19 -16.99 5.05 10.73
C PRO A 19 -16.36 4.59 12.05
N ASP A 20 -15.49 3.57 12.01
CA ASP A 20 -14.72 3.06 13.16
C ASP A 20 -13.50 3.93 13.51
N GLY A 21 -13.19 4.95 12.68
CA GLY A 21 -12.15 5.94 12.96
C GLY A 21 -10.72 5.47 12.71
N GLU A 22 -9.76 6.16 13.34
CA GLU A 22 -8.33 6.00 13.04
C GLU A 22 -7.78 4.62 13.35
N SER A 23 -8.18 4.03 14.47
CA SER A 23 -7.63 2.75 14.93
C SER A 23 -7.97 1.59 13.99
N ALA A 24 -9.19 1.53 13.45
CA ALA A 24 -9.55 0.48 12.50
C ALA A 24 -8.82 0.61 11.17
N VAL A 25 -8.62 1.85 10.69
CA VAL A 25 -7.81 2.11 9.49
C VAL A 25 -6.36 1.67 9.73
N ASP A 26 -5.79 2.00 10.89
CA ASP A 26 -4.42 1.61 11.22
C ASP A 26 -4.26 0.09 11.33
N SER A 27 -5.21 -0.60 11.98
CA SER A 27 -5.24 -2.07 12.05
C SER A 27 -5.33 -2.70 10.66
N ALA A 28 -6.24 -2.24 9.79
CA ALA A 28 -6.40 -2.77 8.45
C ALA A 28 -5.15 -2.55 7.58
N LEU A 29 -4.52 -1.37 7.68
CA LEU A 29 -3.25 -1.10 7.00
C LEU A 29 -2.13 -2.00 7.53
N ASN A 30 -2.09 -2.22 8.84
CA ASN A 30 -1.09 -3.10 9.45
C ASN A 30 -1.27 -4.56 9.01
N GLU A 31 -2.52 -5.05 8.92
CA GLU A 31 -2.83 -6.36 8.36
C GLU A 31 -2.37 -6.45 6.91
N LEU A 32 -2.76 -5.51 6.04
CA LEU A 32 -2.34 -5.53 4.63
C LEU A 32 -0.81 -5.54 4.49
N LYS A 33 -0.10 -4.81 5.36
CA LYS A 33 1.36 -4.83 5.42
C LYS A 33 1.90 -6.17 5.87
N GLU A 34 1.30 -6.76 6.90
CA GLU A 34 1.67 -8.08 7.41
C GLU A 34 1.44 -9.17 6.35
N TRP A 35 0.37 -9.07 5.58
CA TRP A 35 0.06 -10.01 4.51
C TRP A 35 0.84 -9.71 3.22
N GLY A 36 1.59 -8.61 3.14
CA GLY A 36 2.42 -8.25 1.99
C GLY A 36 1.65 -7.61 0.83
N TYR A 37 0.43 -7.14 1.07
CA TYR A 37 -0.40 -6.40 0.11
C TYR A 37 -0.17 -4.88 0.19
N LEU A 38 0.48 -4.40 1.24
CA LEU A 38 0.80 -2.98 1.43
C LEU A 38 2.28 -2.79 1.79
N GLU A 39 2.91 -1.85 1.10
CA GLU A 39 4.23 -1.32 1.46
C GLU A 39 4.11 0.17 1.77
N ILE A 40 4.74 0.59 2.86
CA ILE A 40 4.75 1.98 3.31
C ILE A 40 6.18 2.48 3.19
N GLU A 41 6.42 3.40 2.26
CA GLU A 41 7.71 4.03 2.04
C GLU A 41 7.70 5.44 2.62
N VAL A 42 8.68 5.77 3.46
CA VAL A 42 8.86 7.12 3.97
C VAL A 42 9.95 7.77 3.16
N LYS A 43 9.58 8.70 2.28
CA LYS A 43 10.52 9.51 1.52
C LYS A 43 11.03 10.64 2.37
N MET A 44 12.34 10.68 2.56
CA MET A 44 12.99 11.71 3.34
C MET A 44 13.02 13.05 2.57
N PRO A 45 13.15 14.19 3.26
CA PRO A 45 13.18 15.52 2.64
C PRO A 45 14.24 15.69 1.55
N ASN A 46 15.35 14.98 1.66
CA ASN A 46 16.46 14.95 0.70
C ASN A 46 16.16 14.11 -0.56
N GLU A 47 15.10 13.30 -0.54
CA GLU A 47 14.67 12.43 -1.64
C GLU A 47 13.51 13.02 -2.45
N ASN A 48 13.01 14.20 -2.07
CA ASN A 48 11.93 14.87 -2.80
C ASN A 48 12.20 16.37 -3.02
N PRO A 49 11.72 16.94 -4.13
CA PRO A 49 11.96 18.35 -4.47
C PRO A 49 11.24 19.34 -3.54
N THR A 50 10.28 18.87 -2.71
CA THR A 50 9.51 19.71 -1.79
C THR A 50 10.17 19.87 -0.41
N GLY A 51 11.22 19.10 -0.10
CA GLY A 51 11.92 19.18 1.19
C GLY A 51 11.07 18.74 2.39
N ARG A 52 10.00 17.96 2.18
CA ARG A 52 9.08 17.52 3.25
C ARG A 52 9.07 16.01 3.37
N ILE A 53 8.89 15.47 4.57
CA ILE A 53 8.70 14.02 4.73
C ILE A 53 7.40 13.63 4.04
N GLN A 54 7.45 12.65 3.15
CA GLN A 54 6.28 12.15 2.44
C GLN A 54 6.13 10.65 2.68
N THR A 55 4.96 10.24 3.19
CA THR A 55 4.59 8.83 3.33
C THR A 55 3.87 8.39 2.06
N VAL A 56 4.42 7.39 1.38
CA VAL A 56 3.88 6.81 0.16
C VAL A 56 3.36 5.41 0.49
N TYR A 57 2.09 5.15 0.17
CA TYR A 57 1.44 3.86 0.34
C TYR A 57 1.38 3.16 -1.02
N LYS A 58 1.97 1.97 -1.12
CA LYS A 58 1.94 1.13 -2.34
C LYS A 58 1.12 -0.12 -2.06
N PHE A 59 0.01 -0.26 -2.77
CA PHE A 59 -0.87 -1.43 -2.66
C PHE A 59 -0.58 -2.40 -3.82
N TYR A 60 -0.59 -3.69 -3.53
CA TYR A 60 -0.36 -4.75 -4.48
C TYR A 60 -1.61 -5.65 -4.57
N GLU A 61 -1.98 -6.06 -5.79
CA GLU A 61 -3.06 -7.03 -5.99
C GLU A 61 -2.65 -8.43 -5.49
N TYR A 62 -1.35 -8.74 -5.58
CA TYR A 62 -0.76 -9.99 -5.12
C TYR A 62 0.21 -9.72 -3.98
N SER A 63 0.20 -10.59 -2.98
CA SER A 63 1.11 -10.46 -1.84
C SER A 63 2.56 -10.60 -2.28
N ALA A 64 3.39 -9.60 -1.94
CA ALA A 64 4.84 -9.65 -2.14
C ALA A 64 5.50 -10.81 -1.36
N LYS A 65 4.82 -11.37 -0.34
CA LYS A 65 5.29 -12.54 0.40
C LYS A 65 5.08 -13.86 -0.35
N TYR A 66 4.15 -13.91 -1.31
CA TYR A 66 3.80 -15.11 -2.08
C TYR A 66 4.56 -15.24 -3.42
N THR A 67 5.70 -14.56 -3.56
CA THR A 67 6.54 -14.64 -4.77
C THR A 67 7.27 -15.98 -4.99
N SER A 68 6.96 -17.04 -4.22
CA SER A 68 7.56 -18.39 -4.38
C SER A 68 6.83 -19.30 -5.38
N ILE A 69 5.91 -18.79 -6.20
CA ILE A 69 5.37 -19.58 -7.32
C ILE A 69 6.08 -19.11 -8.60
N PRO A 70 7.11 -19.82 -9.10
CA PRO A 70 7.57 -19.58 -10.46
C PRO A 70 6.39 -19.86 -11.40
N LEU A 71 6.01 -18.85 -12.16
CA LEU A 71 5.18 -18.99 -13.36
C LEU A 71 5.97 -19.77 -14.42
N SER A 72 6.24 -21.06 -14.19
CA SER A 72 6.50 -21.98 -15.29
C SER A 72 5.14 -22.31 -15.91
N TYR A 73 4.74 -21.45 -16.84
CA TYR A 73 3.75 -21.77 -17.85
C TYR A 73 4.13 -23.12 -18.49
N THR A 74 3.43 -24.19 -18.14
CA THR A 74 3.38 -25.38 -18.99
C THR A 74 2.50 -24.99 -20.17
N THR A 75 3.13 -24.66 -21.29
CA THR A 75 2.49 -24.76 -22.59
C THR A 75 2.49 -26.25 -22.97
N LEU A 76 1.29 -26.73 -23.34
CA LEU A 76 0.95 -28.09 -23.75
C LEU A 76 1.89 -28.69 -24.81
#